data_AF-A0A3N5X8D3-F1
#
_entry.id   AF-A0A3N5X8D3-F1
#
_cell.length_a   1.000
_cell.length_b   1.000
_cell.length_c   1.000
_cell.angle_alpha   90.00
_cell.angle_beta   90.00
_cell.angle_gamma   90.00
#
_symmetry.space_group_name_H-M   'P 1'
#
loop_
_entity.id
_entity.type
_entity.pdbx_description
1 polymer ?
#
loop_
_entity_poly.entity_id
_entity_poly.type
_entity_poly.pdbx_seq_one_letter_code
_entity_poly.pdbx_strand_id
1 'polypeptide(L)'
;MTWIKTVALAEANERLRTAIEAQRELYPIEYATPVHDTGDGTSGIVASHSLIPDALFHAFATFGALMSNELPLERRHHEMIATVVSANNRCVY
;
A
#
# COMPACT_ATOMS: atom_id res chain seq x y z
N MET A 1 -7.14 4.49 11.11
CA MET A 1 -6.10 3.83 11.91
C MET A 1 -6.58 2.47 12.36
N THR A 2 -5.80 1.41 12.13
CA THR A 2 -6.14 0.06 12.60
C THR A 2 -5.98 -0.04 14.12
N TRP A 3 -6.75 -0.93 14.76
CA TRP A 3 -6.69 -1.17 16.21
C TRP A 3 -5.70 -2.30 16.59
N ILE A 4 -5.04 -2.90 15.61
CA ILE A 4 -4.05 -3.95 15.82
C ILE A 4 -2.65 -3.37 16.03
N LYS A 5 -1.77 -4.18 16.62
CA LYS A 5 -0.34 -3.86 16.72
C LYS A 5 0.26 -3.68 15.32
N THR A 6 1.09 -2.66 15.16
CA THR A 6 1.94 -2.46 13.99
C THR A 6 3.40 -2.36 14.44
N VAL A 7 4.33 -2.57 13.51
CA VAL A 7 5.77 -2.35 13.69
C VAL A 7 6.14 -1.11 12.92
N ALA A 8 6.63 -0.09 13.62
CA ALA A 8 7.11 1.14 12.99
C ALA A 8 8.36 0.86 12.14
N LEU A 9 8.58 1.65 11.07
CA LEU A 9 9.74 1.45 10.19
C LEU A 9 11.10 1.56 10.93
N ALA A 10 11.15 2.39 11.98
CA ALA A 10 12.33 2.52 12.85
C ALA A 10 12.63 1.23 13.64
N GLU A 11 11.61 0.41 13.89
CA GLU A 11 11.69 -0.85 14.64
C GLU A 11 11.68 -2.08 13.71
N ALA A 12 11.57 -1.86 12.39
CA ALA A 12 11.48 -2.92 11.40
C ALA A 12 12.80 -3.70 11.29
N ASN A 13 12.70 -5.02 11.42
CA ASN A 13 13.79 -5.93 11.09
C ASN A 13 14.06 -5.94 9.58
N GLU A 14 15.17 -6.57 9.18
CA GLU A 14 15.60 -6.63 7.78
C GLU A 14 14.52 -7.18 6.85
N ARG A 15 13.88 -8.30 7.23
CA ARG A 15 12.82 -8.92 6.41
C ARG A 15 11.62 -7.99 6.17
N LEU A 16 11.17 -7.28 7.20
CA LEU A 16 10.07 -6.33 7.07
C LEU A 16 10.48 -5.11 6.22
N ARG A 17 11.71 -4.61 6.41
CA ARG A 17 12.26 -3.50 5.62
C ARG A 17 12.32 -3.86 4.13
N THR A 18 12.90 -5.01 3.81
CA THR A 18 12.96 -5.52 2.43
C THR A 18 11.57 -5.71 1.82
N ALA A 19 10.60 -6.24 2.56
CA ALA A 19 9.24 -6.40 2.07
C ALA A 19 8.57 -5.05 1.75
N ILE A 20 8.76 -4.03 2.62
CA ILE A 20 8.23 -2.67 2.41
C ILE A 20 8.90 -2.00 1.21
N GLU A 21 10.20 -2.16 1.03
CA GLU A 21 10.94 -1.61 -0.11
C GLU A 21 10.49 -2.28 -1.42
N ALA A 22 10.48 -3.62 -1.45
CA ALA A 22 10.14 -4.40 -2.64
C ALA A 22 8.72 -4.15 -3.16
N GLN A 23 7.73 -3.95 -2.27
CA GLN A 23 6.38 -3.58 -2.73
C GLN A 23 6.34 -2.15 -3.30
N ARG A 24 7.10 -1.21 -2.72
CA ARG A 24 7.08 0.20 -3.11
C ARG A 24 7.65 0.42 -4.51
N GLU A 25 8.63 -0.39 -4.91
CA GLU A 25 9.20 -0.37 -6.26
C GLU A 25 8.18 -0.66 -7.36
N LEU A 26 7.08 -1.34 -7.02
CA LEU A 26 6.02 -1.70 -7.98
C LEU A 26 4.96 -0.59 -8.14
N TYR A 27 5.03 0.47 -7.33
CA TYR A 27 3.98 1.47 -7.29
C TYR A 27 4.17 2.53 -8.39
N PRO A 28 3.08 3.10 -8.92
CA PRO A 28 3.15 4.24 -9.82
C PRO A 28 3.83 5.46 -9.19
N ILE A 29 4.45 6.31 -10.01
CA ILE A 29 5.19 7.50 -9.54
C ILE A 29 4.30 8.47 -8.76
N GLU A 30 2.99 8.49 -9.04
CA GLU A 30 2.00 9.31 -8.34
C GLU A 30 1.91 8.97 -6.85
N TYR A 31 2.32 7.76 -6.43
CA TYR A 31 2.37 7.32 -5.04
C TYR A 31 3.74 7.55 -4.37
N ALA A 32 4.70 8.18 -5.06
CA ALA A 32 6.04 8.40 -4.49
C ALA A 32 6.02 9.34 -3.27
N THR A 33 5.09 10.30 -3.27
CA THR A 33 4.88 11.25 -2.17
C THR A 33 3.63 10.85 -1.38
N PRO A 34 3.76 10.54 -0.08
CA PRO A 34 2.60 10.25 0.76
C PRO A 34 1.65 11.45 0.85
N VAL A 35 0.34 11.20 0.72
CA VAL A 35 -0.71 12.22 0.86
C VAL A 35 -0.94 12.60 2.34
N HIS A 36 -0.59 11.69 3.24
CA HIS A 36 -0.65 11.90 4.69
C HIS A 36 0.74 11.73 5.29
N ASP A 37 1.22 12.75 5.99
CA ASP A 37 2.41 12.65 6.83
C ASP A 37 2.00 11.99 8.14
N THR A 38 2.57 10.83 8.42
CA THR A 38 2.15 9.99 9.54
C THR A 38 3.12 10.00 10.70
N GLY A 39 4.21 10.78 10.61
CA GLY A 39 5.23 10.92 11.65
C GLY A 39 6.10 9.68 11.90
N ASP A 40 5.63 8.49 11.54
CA ASP A 40 6.31 7.20 11.75
C ASP A 40 6.78 6.51 10.46
N GLY A 41 6.52 7.12 9.29
CA GLY A 41 6.97 6.67 7.98
C GLY A 41 6.22 5.47 7.39
N THR A 42 5.24 4.88 8.10
CA THR A 42 4.50 3.71 7.61
C THR A 42 3.00 3.73 7.87
N SER A 43 2.40 4.78 8.44
CA SER A 43 1.00 4.64 8.83
C SER A 43 0.06 4.47 7.62
N GLY A 44 -0.85 3.53 7.82
CA GLY A 44 -1.92 3.24 6.90
C GLY A 44 -2.11 1.75 6.65
N ILE A 45 -2.66 1.40 5.48
CA ILE A 45 -2.94 0.02 5.12
C ILE A 45 -1.65 -0.81 5.08
N VAL A 46 -0.51 -0.23 4.69
CA VAL A 46 0.80 -0.92 4.71
C VAL A 46 1.27 -1.25 6.13
N ALA A 47 1.26 -0.29 7.07
CA ALA A 47 1.58 -0.57 8.48
C ALA A 47 0.69 -1.66 9.08
N SER A 48 -0.58 -1.72 8.68
CA SER A 48 -1.52 -2.72 9.19
C SER A 48 -1.09 -4.17 8.87
N HIS A 49 -0.20 -4.37 7.90
CA HIS A 49 0.33 -5.68 7.52
C HIS A 49 1.76 -5.96 8.04
N SER A 50 2.34 -5.04 8.81
CA SER A 50 3.73 -5.12 9.28
C SER A 50 4.07 -6.34 10.16
N LEU A 51 3.06 -7.01 10.72
CA LEU A 51 3.25 -8.23 11.52
C LEU A 51 3.59 -9.47 10.67
N ILE A 52 3.31 -9.45 9.36
CA ILE A 52 3.47 -10.61 8.47
C ILE A 52 4.13 -10.13 7.16
N PRO A 53 5.47 -10.02 7.10
CA PRO A 53 6.18 -9.41 5.96
C PRO A 53 5.84 -10.02 4.59
N ASP A 54 5.68 -11.34 4.50
CA ASP A 54 5.35 -11.98 3.21
C ASP A 54 3.93 -11.62 2.76
N ALA A 55 2.96 -11.59 3.68
CA ALA A 55 1.60 -11.17 3.36
C ALA A 55 1.55 -9.69 2.97
N LEU A 56 2.33 -8.84 3.65
CA LEU A 56 2.52 -7.43 3.27
C LEU A 56 3.02 -7.35 1.83
N PHE A 57 4.14 -8.00 1.52
CA PHE A 57 4.71 -7.96 0.17
C PHE A 57 3.71 -8.46 -0.87
N HIS A 58 3.11 -9.63 -0.69
CA HIS A 58 2.19 -10.20 -1.68
C HIS A 58 0.93 -9.36 -1.89
N ALA A 59 0.35 -8.80 -0.83
CA ALA A 59 -0.84 -7.96 -0.94
C ALA A 59 -0.54 -6.67 -1.72
N PHE A 60 0.58 -6.01 -1.43
CA PHE A 60 0.92 -4.73 -2.07
C PHE A 60 1.62 -4.91 -3.42
N ALA A 61 2.32 -6.01 -3.66
CA ALA A 61 2.75 -6.40 -5.00
C ALA A 61 1.55 -6.64 -5.94
N THR A 62 0.47 -7.23 -5.42
CA THR A 62 -0.80 -7.36 -6.17
C THR A 62 -1.33 -5.97 -6.56
N PHE A 63 -1.32 -5.01 -5.64
CA PHE A 63 -1.72 -3.63 -5.95
C PHE A 63 -0.84 -3.02 -7.05
N GLY A 64 0.49 -3.12 -6.95
CA GLY A 64 1.42 -2.61 -7.96
C GLY A 64 1.15 -3.20 -9.36
N ALA A 65 0.95 -4.52 -9.44
CA ALA A 65 0.63 -5.20 -10.69
C ALA A 65 -0.71 -4.73 -11.30
N LEU A 66 -1.74 -4.55 -10.48
CA LEU A 66 -3.05 -4.03 -10.90
C LEU A 66 -3.03 -2.55 -11.31
N MET A 67 -1.94 -1.83 -11.01
CA MET A 67 -1.76 -0.41 -11.28
C MET A 67 -0.74 -0.14 -12.40
N SER A 68 -0.21 -1.19 -13.03
CA SER A 68 0.84 -1.09 -14.05
C SER A 68 0.41 -0.27 -15.26
N ASN A 69 1.35 0.51 -15.81
CA ASN A 69 1.16 1.29 -17.04
C ASN A 69 1.17 0.41 -18.31
N GLU A 70 1.46 -0.89 -18.18
CA GLU A 70 1.42 -1.86 -19.29
C GLU A 70 0.01 -2.42 -19.53
N LEU A 71 -0.92 -2.19 -18.60
CA LEU A 71 -2.31 -2.60 -18.74
C LEU A 71 -3.03 -1.72 -19.78
N PRO A 72 -4.10 -2.22 -20.42
CA PRO A 72 -4.91 -1.43 -21.35
C PRO A 72 -5.84 -0.43 -20.62
N LEU A 73 -5.38 0.16 -19.52
CA LEU A 73 -6.11 1.08 -18.65
C LEU A 73 -5.24 2.30 -18.35
N GLU A 74 -5.85 3.48 -18.34
CA GLU A 74 -5.20 4.71 -17.91
C GLU A 74 -5.31 4.87 -16.39
N ARG A 75 -4.43 5.68 -15.78
CA ARG A 75 -4.46 5.98 -14.33
C ARG A 75 -5.87 6.37 -13.84
N ARG A 76 -6.57 7.24 -14.58
CA ARG A 76 -7.96 7.64 -14.25
C ARG A 76 -8.94 6.47 -14.21
N HIS A 77 -8.74 5.41 -15.01
CA HIS A 77 -9.59 4.23 -14.99
C HIS A 77 -9.31 3.38 -13.76
N HIS A 78 -8.04 3.22 -13.37
CA HIS A 78 -7.68 2.56 -12.11
C HIS A 78 -8.32 3.25 -10.91
N GLU A 79 -8.21 4.58 -10.83
CA GLU A 79 -8.80 5.35 -9.73
C GLU A 79 -10.33 5.32 -9.75
N MET A 80 -10.95 5.36 -10.93
CA MET A 80 -12.41 5.20 -11.06
C MET A 80 -12.87 3.85 -10.52
N ILE A 81 -12.18 2.76 -10.86
CA ILE A 81 -12.51 1.41 -10.35
C ILE A 81 -12.38 1.39 -8.82
N ALA A 82 -11.25 1.86 -8.28
CA ALA A 82 -11.01 1.90 -6.84
C ALA A 82 -12.09 2.73 -6.11
N THR A 83 -12.45 3.89 -6.65
CA THR A 83 -13.48 4.78 -6.09
C THR A 83 -14.85 4.12 -6.06
N VAL A 84 -15.29 3.52 -7.18
CA VAL A 84 -16.61 2.88 -7.30
C VAL A 84 -16.69 1.65 -6.41
N VAL A 85 -15.63 0.83 -6.36
CA VAL A 85 -15.59 -0.36 -5.49
C VAL A 85 -15.65 0.05 -4.02
N SER A 86 -14.88 1.05 -3.61
CA SER A 86 -14.91 1.56 -2.24
C SER A 86 -16.27 2.12 -1.86
N ALA A 87 -16.91 2.92 -2.72
CA ALA A 87 -18.24 3.46 -2.48
C ALA A 87 -19.29 2.34 -2.34
N ASN A 88 -19.27 1.35 -3.24
CA ASN A 88 -20.20 0.22 -3.20
C ASN A 88 -20.03 -0.63 -1.93
N ASN A 89 -18.80 -0.76 -1.44
CA ASN A 89 -18.50 -1.48 -0.19
C ASN A 89 -18.58 -0.61 1.07
N ARG A 90 -18.90 0.68 0.94
CA ARG A 90 -18.87 1.64 2.05
C ARG A 90 -17.53 1.64 2.78
N CYS A 91 -16.44 1.50 2.03
CA CYS A 91 -15.07 1.55 2.55
C CYS A 91 -14.72 3.01 2.87
N VAL A 92 -14.53 3.32 4.16
CA VAL A 92 -14.28 4.68 4.67
C VAL A 92 -12.79 4.99 4.84
N TYR A 93 -11.95 3.95 4.84
CA TYR A 93 -10.51 4.06 5.09
C TYR A 93 -9.84 5.08 4.16
#